data_AF-A0A0L7ML45-F1
#
_entry.id   AF-A0A0L7ML45-F1
#
_cell.length_a   1.000
_cell.length_b   1.000
_cell.length_c   1.000
_cell.angle_alpha   90.00
_cell.angle_beta   90.00
_cell.angle_gamma   90.00
#
_symmetry.space_group_name_H-M   'P 1'
#
loop_
_entity.id
_entity.type
_entity.pdbx_description
1 polymer ?
#
loop_
_entity_poly.entity_id
_entity_poly.type
_entity_poly.pdbx_seq_one_letter_code
_entity_poly.pdbx_strand_id
1 'polypeptide(L)'
;MTLTVNLTVKGFGNGNSEKEVRIFSLRGAHLLAMFARTAVAKEFRAWVLDLLEQQTDDNAQQRDVHLVEHAHQLAHAATLQVYQAVFDAVMLEGEAPHSTRMLLSFTRSAGGAMNPYVQPVEAGAMVMTLAQLTQAVRTDLIVSDTTLARLAAACTQRMATRAELQALRQAEPNQTAQPAQSGHQGRLQLQ
;
A
#
# COMPACT_ATOMS: atom_id res chain seq x y z
N MET A 1 -0.47 22.29 12.09
CA MET A 1 -0.01 22.69 10.73
C MET A 1 -0.75 23.95 10.34
N THR A 2 -0.11 24.83 9.57
CA THR A 2 -0.64 26.13 9.18
C THR A 2 -0.23 26.45 7.75
N LEU A 3 -1.09 27.17 7.04
CA LEU A 3 -0.86 27.69 5.70
C LEU A 3 -1.13 29.18 5.72
N THR A 4 -0.36 29.94 4.94
CA THR A 4 -0.61 31.38 4.76
C THR A 4 -1.14 31.59 3.35
N VAL A 5 -2.25 32.31 3.25
CA VAL A 5 -2.97 32.56 1.99
C VAL A 5 -3.32 34.03 1.88
N ASN A 6 -3.28 34.54 0.67
CA ASN A 6 -3.76 35.88 0.38
C ASN A 6 -5.26 35.84 0.11
N LEU A 7 -6.03 36.51 0.97
CA LEU A 7 -7.48 36.61 0.86
C LEU A 7 -7.86 37.97 0.30
N THR A 8 -8.65 37.97 -0.77
CA THR A 8 -9.25 39.19 -1.30
C THR A 8 -10.48 39.54 -0.47
N VAL A 9 -10.42 40.66 0.24
CA VAL A 9 -11.53 41.20 1.05
C VAL A 9 -12.04 42.50 0.43
N LYS A 10 -13.34 42.78 0.61
CA LYS A 10 -13.92 44.04 0.17
C LYS A 10 -13.30 45.20 0.98
N GLY A 11 -12.60 46.10 0.31
CA GLY A 11 -12.01 47.28 0.91
C GLY A 11 -13.05 48.35 1.23
N PHE A 12 -12.67 49.31 2.08
CA PHE A 12 -13.47 50.51 2.29
C PHE A 12 -13.48 51.32 0.98
N GLY A 13 -14.67 51.49 0.39
CA GLY A 13 -14.86 52.19 -0.89
C GLY A 13 -14.74 51.29 -2.12
N ASN A 14 -15.68 50.35 -2.30
CA ASN A 14 -15.94 49.54 -3.52
C ASN A 14 -14.76 48.82 -4.22
N GLY A 15 -13.53 48.89 -3.71
CA GLY A 15 -12.37 48.19 -4.23
C GLY A 15 -12.14 46.84 -3.55
N ASN A 16 -11.37 45.97 -4.21
CA ASN A 16 -10.87 44.71 -3.64
C ASN A 16 -9.48 44.94 -3.02
N SER A 17 -9.25 44.45 -1.80
CA SER A 17 -7.97 44.51 -1.10
C SER A 17 -7.47 43.10 -0.82
N GLU A 18 -6.22 42.82 -1.16
CA GLU A 18 -5.57 41.56 -0.83
C GLU A 18 -4.96 41.64 0.58
N LYS A 19 -5.19 40.62 1.42
CA LYS A 19 -4.63 40.51 2.77
C LYS A 19 -4.02 39.14 3.00
N GLU A 20 -2.80 39.12 3.50
CA GLU A 20 -2.13 37.90 3.94
C GLU A 20 -2.77 37.41 5.25
N VAL A 21 -3.33 36.19 5.23
CA VAL A 21 -4.01 35.57 6.39
C VAL A 21 -3.46 34.18 6.65
N ARG A 22 -3.13 33.91 7.90
CA ARG A 22 -2.63 32.61 8.35
C ARG A 22 -3.77 31.74 8.86
N ILE A 23 -3.95 30.58 8.23
CA ILE A 23 -4.96 29.58 8.58
C ILE A 23 -4.28 28.45 9.36
N PHE A 24 -4.95 27.98 10.42
CA PHE A 24 -4.50 26.88 11.25
C PHE A 24 -5.47 25.72 11.13
N SER A 25 -4.95 24.49 11.11
CA SER A 25 -5.80 23.31 11.35
C SER A 25 -6.37 23.35 12.78
N LEU A 26 -7.48 22.67 13.05
CA LEU A 26 -8.09 22.63 14.39
C LEU A 26 -7.07 22.21 15.48
N ARG A 27 -6.28 21.18 15.20
CA ARG A 27 -5.18 20.76 16.09
C ARG A 27 -4.11 21.85 16.25
N GLY A 28 -3.79 22.60 15.20
CA GLY A 28 -2.87 23.74 15.27
C GLY A 28 -3.43 24.91 16.08
N ALA A 29 -4.72 25.21 15.93
CA ALA A 29 -5.41 26.24 16.69
C ALA A 29 -5.47 25.89 18.20
N HIS A 30 -5.73 24.61 18.52
CA HIS A 30 -5.66 24.12 19.89
C HIS A 30 -4.27 24.32 20.51
N LEU A 31 -3.21 23.97 19.77
CA LEU A 31 -1.82 24.12 20.23
C LEU A 31 -1.42 25.58 20.46
N LEU A 32 -1.90 26.52 19.65
CA LEU A 32 -1.67 27.96 19.87
C LEU A 32 -2.28 28.45 21.18
N ALA A 33 -3.50 28.01 21.48
CA ALA A 33 -4.24 28.42 22.67
C ALA A 33 -3.77 27.71 23.95
N MET A 34 -3.05 26.59 23.82
CA MET A 34 -2.64 25.73 24.94
C MET A 34 -1.81 26.45 26.00
N PHE A 35 -0.94 27.38 25.59
CA PHE A 35 -0.05 28.11 26.50
C PHE A 35 -0.60 29.48 26.96
N ALA A 36 -1.74 29.91 26.42
CA ALA A 36 -2.35 31.19 26.78
C ALA A 36 -3.14 31.07 28.10
N ARG A 37 -2.90 32.01 29.02
CA ARG A 37 -3.52 32.02 30.36
C ARG A 37 -4.81 32.85 30.47
N THR A 38 -5.33 33.36 29.35
CA THR A 38 -6.54 34.20 29.34
C THR A 38 -7.81 33.35 29.44
N ALA A 39 -8.89 33.92 30.00
CA ALA A 39 -10.19 33.25 30.07
C ALA A 39 -10.73 32.91 28.68
N VAL A 40 -10.58 33.84 27.73
CA VAL A 40 -10.95 33.65 26.32
C VAL A 40 -10.21 32.47 25.69
N ALA A 41 -8.91 32.30 25.98
CA ALA A 41 -8.16 31.14 25.47
C ALA A 41 -8.61 29.82 26.10
N LYS A 42 -9.19 29.84 27.30
CA LYS A 42 -9.75 28.65 27.97
C LYS A 42 -11.04 28.18 27.34
N GLU A 43 -11.93 29.11 27.02
CA GLU A 43 -13.16 28.79 26.31
C GLU A 43 -12.84 28.32 24.88
N PHE A 44 -11.92 29.02 24.20
CA PHE A 44 -11.52 28.65 22.84
C PHE A 44 -10.93 27.24 22.76
N ARG A 45 -10.02 26.84 23.65
CA ARG A 45 -9.43 25.50 23.60
C ARG A 45 -10.42 24.38 23.89
N ALA A 46 -11.41 24.62 24.75
CA ALA A 46 -12.49 23.67 25.03
C ALA A 46 -13.36 23.50 23.77
N TRP A 47 -13.80 24.61 23.19
CA TRP A 47 -14.56 24.61 21.95
C TRP A 47 -13.85 23.90 20.79
N VAL A 48 -12.55 24.10 20.62
CA VAL A 48 -11.77 23.40 19.59
C VAL A 48 -11.68 21.89 19.86
N LEU A 49 -11.61 21.46 21.12
CA LEU A 49 -11.62 20.02 21.47
C LEU A 49 -12.98 19.40 21.15
N ASP A 50 -14.07 20.04 21.53
CA ASP A 50 -15.43 19.56 21.22
C ASP A 50 -15.62 19.36 19.71
N LEU A 51 -15.13 20.31 18.90
CA LEU A 51 -15.19 20.22 17.44
C LEU A 51 -14.29 19.10 16.87
N LEU A 52 -13.12 18.87 17.47
CA LEU A 52 -12.22 17.79 17.08
C LEU A 52 -12.80 16.41 17.39
N GLU A 53 -13.47 16.27 18.54
CA GLU A 53 -14.17 15.03 18.94
C GLU A 53 -15.30 14.74 17.96
N GLN A 54 -16.16 15.72 17.68
CA GLN A 54 -17.25 15.58 16.72
C GLN A 54 -16.75 15.12 15.33
N GLN A 55 -15.68 15.75 14.80
CA GLN A 55 -15.13 15.34 13.51
C GLN A 55 -14.49 13.95 13.53
N THR A 56 -13.96 13.52 14.67
CA THR A 56 -13.33 12.21 14.81
C THR A 56 -14.39 11.11 14.86
N ASP A 57 -15.47 11.32 15.61
CA ASP A 57 -16.57 10.38 15.76
C ASP A 57 -17.34 10.19 14.45
N ASP A 58 -17.72 11.29 13.79
CA ASP A 58 -18.40 11.25 12.48
C ASP A 58 -17.55 10.50 11.45
N ASN A 59 -16.24 10.79 11.40
CA ASN A 59 -15.33 10.18 10.44
C ASN A 59 -15.01 8.71 10.76
N ALA A 60 -14.96 8.34 12.03
CA ALA A 60 -14.80 6.94 12.46
C ALA A 60 -16.04 6.12 12.07
N GLN A 61 -17.25 6.61 12.37
CA GLN A 61 -18.50 5.95 12.00
C GLN A 61 -18.64 5.81 10.48
N GLN A 62 -18.31 6.84 9.69
CA GLN A 62 -18.33 6.75 8.23
C GLN A 62 -17.30 5.78 7.68
N ARG A 63 -16.11 5.71 8.26
CA ARG A 63 -15.10 4.71 7.89
C ARG A 63 -15.58 3.31 8.18
N ASP A 64 -16.17 3.06 9.34
CA ASP A 64 -16.68 1.75 9.72
C ASP A 64 -17.79 1.28 8.77
N VAL A 65 -18.75 2.16 8.42
CA VAL A 65 -19.79 1.85 7.45
C VAL A 65 -19.21 1.52 6.08
N HIS A 66 -18.25 2.31 5.58
CA HIS A 66 -17.64 2.06 4.27
C HIS A 66 -16.76 0.80 4.25
N LEU A 67 -16.08 0.48 5.35
CA LEU A 67 -15.30 -0.75 5.48
C LEU A 67 -16.20 -1.99 5.45
N VAL A 68 -17.31 -1.93 6.19
CA VAL A 68 -18.30 -3.01 6.22
C VAL A 68 -18.93 -3.19 4.84
N GLU A 69 -19.34 -2.12 4.17
CA GLU A 69 -19.91 -2.18 2.82
C GLU A 69 -18.91 -2.77 1.82
N HIS A 70 -17.66 -2.32 1.83
CA HIS A 70 -16.62 -2.85 0.96
C HIS A 70 -16.34 -4.34 1.22
N ALA A 71 -16.35 -4.78 2.48
CA ALA A 71 -16.20 -6.19 2.83
C ALA A 71 -17.35 -7.05 2.27
N HIS A 72 -18.59 -6.57 2.36
CA HIS A 72 -19.75 -7.24 1.76
C HIS A 72 -19.64 -7.34 0.25
N GLN A 73 -19.25 -6.25 -0.42
CA GLN A 73 -19.05 -6.23 -1.87
C GLN A 73 -18.00 -7.25 -2.31
N LEU A 74 -16.85 -7.32 -1.62
CA LEU A 74 -15.80 -8.30 -1.90
C LEU A 74 -16.26 -9.73 -1.67
N ALA A 75 -16.99 -9.99 -0.59
CA ALA A 75 -17.54 -11.32 -0.31
C ALA A 75 -18.55 -11.75 -1.39
N HIS A 76 -19.40 -10.84 -1.84
CA HIS A 76 -20.37 -11.12 -2.89
C HIS A 76 -19.69 -11.42 -4.22
N ALA A 77 -18.69 -10.62 -4.60
CA ALA A 77 -17.89 -10.86 -5.80
C ALA A 77 -17.14 -12.22 -5.74
N ALA A 78 -16.58 -12.58 -4.58
CA ALA A 78 -15.90 -13.86 -4.40
C ALA A 78 -16.86 -15.04 -4.51
N THR A 79 -18.08 -14.90 -3.97
CA THR A 79 -19.12 -15.93 -4.07
C THR A 79 -19.49 -16.21 -5.51
N LEU A 80 -19.64 -15.18 -6.35
CA LEU A 80 -19.94 -15.34 -7.77
C LEU A 80 -18.82 -16.09 -8.51
N GLN A 81 -17.56 -15.75 -8.22
CA GLN A 81 -16.40 -16.42 -8.81
C GLN A 81 -16.33 -17.90 -8.42
N VAL A 82 -16.55 -18.22 -7.14
CA VAL A 82 -16.58 -19.61 -6.67
C VAL A 82 -17.72 -20.38 -7.32
N TYR A 83 -18.91 -19.79 -7.40
CA TYR A 83 -20.06 -20.40 -8.05
C TYR A 83 -19.76 -20.74 -9.52
N GLN A 84 -19.22 -19.79 -10.28
CA GLN A 84 -18.85 -19.99 -11.68
C GLN A 84 -17.81 -21.09 -11.83
N ALA A 85 -16.74 -21.06 -11.05
CA ALA A 85 -15.68 -22.06 -11.15
C ALA A 85 -16.17 -23.48 -10.80
N VAL A 86 -17.06 -23.63 -9.82
CA VAL A 86 -17.71 -24.93 -9.52
C VAL A 86 -18.62 -25.36 -10.68
N PHE A 87 -19.41 -24.44 -11.23
CA PHE A 87 -20.31 -24.74 -12.34
C PHE A 87 -19.53 -25.21 -13.58
N ASP A 88 -18.46 -24.50 -13.94
CA ASP A 88 -17.61 -24.82 -15.09
C ASP A 88 -16.92 -26.18 -14.91
N ALA A 89 -16.40 -26.47 -13.71
CA ALA A 89 -15.79 -27.76 -13.41
C ALA A 89 -16.77 -28.92 -13.63
N VAL A 90 -18.03 -28.79 -13.16
CA VAL A 90 -19.06 -29.82 -13.33
C VAL A 90 -19.48 -29.98 -14.79
N MET A 91 -19.60 -28.88 -15.52
CA MET A 91 -20.13 -28.89 -16.89
C MET A 91 -19.10 -29.27 -17.96
N LEU A 92 -17.82 -28.94 -17.75
CA LEU A 92 -16.76 -29.16 -18.74
C LEU A 92 -16.00 -30.46 -18.53
N GLU A 93 -15.74 -30.88 -17.29
CA GLU A 93 -14.79 -31.98 -17.03
C GLU A 93 -15.46 -33.36 -16.96
N GLY A 94 -16.78 -33.45 -16.79
CA GLY A 94 -17.50 -34.74 -16.68
C GLY A 94 -17.09 -35.62 -15.48
N GLU A 95 -15.99 -35.27 -14.81
CA GLU A 95 -15.56 -35.78 -13.52
C GLU A 95 -16.30 -35.05 -12.40
N ALA A 96 -16.59 -35.81 -11.37
CA ALA A 96 -17.37 -35.30 -10.28
C ALA A 96 -16.50 -34.38 -9.40
N PRO A 97 -17.02 -33.23 -8.92
CA PRO A 97 -16.23 -32.13 -8.33
C PRO A 97 -15.60 -32.45 -6.97
N HIS A 98 -15.56 -33.72 -6.58
CA HIS A 98 -15.17 -34.21 -5.27
C HIS A 98 -13.67 -34.04 -4.99
N SER A 99 -12.86 -33.86 -6.04
CA SER A 99 -11.40 -33.78 -5.97
C SER A 99 -10.81 -32.43 -6.41
N THR A 100 -11.63 -31.51 -6.93
CA THR A 100 -11.16 -30.21 -7.43
C THR A 100 -10.95 -29.27 -6.25
N ARG A 101 -9.70 -29.12 -5.82
CA ARG A 101 -9.31 -28.07 -4.86
C ARG A 101 -9.26 -26.75 -5.61
N MET A 102 -9.76 -25.67 -5.02
CA MET A 102 -9.69 -24.34 -5.61
C MET A 102 -8.98 -23.35 -4.68
N LEU A 103 -8.19 -22.46 -5.28
CA LEU A 103 -7.54 -21.35 -4.59
C LEU A 103 -8.32 -20.06 -4.84
N LEU A 104 -8.83 -19.47 -3.76
CA LEU A 104 -9.36 -18.11 -3.77
C LEU A 104 -8.24 -17.13 -3.41
N SER A 105 -7.98 -16.18 -4.30
CA SER A 105 -7.00 -15.11 -4.09
C SER A 105 -7.65 -13.75 -4.30
N PHE A 106 -7.20 -12.75 -3.55
CA PHE A 106 -7.59 -11.36 -3.75
C PHE A 106 -6.40 -10.60 -4.32
N THR A 107 -6.51 -10.15 -5.56
CA THR A 107 -5.44 -9.39 -6.23
C THR A 107 -5.81 -7.92 -6.26
N ARG A 108 -4.80 -7.06 -6.07
CA ARG A 108 -4.99 -5.61 -6.16
C ARG A 108 -4.84 -5.18 -7.61
N SER A 109 -5.91 -4.67 -8.21
CA SER A 109 -5.88 -4.10 -9.56
C SER A 109 -5.16 -2.75 -9.57
N ALA A 110 -4.73 -2.27 -10.75
CA ALA A 110 -4.04 -0.99 -10.93
C ALA A 110 -4.82 0.22 -10.39
N GLY A 111 -6.16 0.11 -10.28
CA GLY A 111 -7.05 1.09 -9.66
C GLY A 111 -7.20 0.99 -8.14
N GLY A 112 -6.43 0.11 -7.47
CA GLY A 112 -6.47 -0.08 -6.03
C GLY A 112 -7.63 -0.94 -5.51
N ALA A 113 -8.63 -1.23 -6.33
CA ALA A 113 -9.72 -2.17 -6.03
C ALA A 113 -9.20 -3.61 -5.93
N MET A 114 -9.69 -4.35 -4.94
CA MET A 114 -9.39 -5.77 -4.76
C MET A 114 -10.38 -6.59 -5.58
N ASN A 115 -9.88 -7.47 -6.43
CA ASN A 115 -10.72 -8.38 -7.21
C ASN A 115 -10.45 -9.83 -6.75
N PRO A 116 -11.49 -10.56 -6.30
CA PRO A 116 -11.36 -11.98 -6.04
C PRO A 116 -11.17 -12.72 -7.36
N TYR A 117 -10.31 -13.71 -7.32
CA TYR A 117 -10.06 -14.62 -8.43
C TYR A 117 -9.94 -16.05 -7.89
N VAL A 118 -10.53 -17.00 -8.60
CA VAL A 118 -10.54 -18.41 -8.25
C VAL A 118 -9.78 -19.19 -9.31
N GLN A 119 -8.85 -20.04 -8.88
CA GLN A 119 -8.10 -20.92 -9.77
C GLN A 119 -8.21 -22.37 -9.30
N PRO A 120 -8.51 -23.32 -10.20
CA PRO A 120 -8.44 -24.74 -9.86
C PRO A 120 -6.99 -25.14 -9.59
N VAL A 121 -6.81 -26.03 -8.62
CA VAL A 121 -5.53 -26.65 -8.30
C VAL A 121 -5.50 -28.00 -8.98
N GLU A 122 -4.52 -28.18 -9.87
CA GLU A 122 -4.35 -29.41 -10.64
C GLU A 122 -4.19 -30.65 -9.75
N ALA A 123 -4.61 -31.81 -10.27
CA ALA A 123 -4.44 -33.08 -9.58
C ALA A 123 -2.95 -33.35 -9.32
N GLY A 124 -2.62 -33.63 -8.05
CA GLY A 124 -1.23 -33.84 -7.61
C GLY A 124 -0.45 -32.57 -7.25
N ALA A 125 -1.02 -31.38 -7.43
CA ALA A 125 -0.40 -30.14 -6.95
C ALA A 125 -0.53 -30.01 -5.42
N MET A 126 0.51 -29.47 -4.79
CA MET A 126 0.57 -29.24 -3.35
C MET A 126 0.68 -27.74 -3.05
N VAL A 127 -0.25 -27.22 -2.25
CA VAL A 127 -0.23 -25.83 -1.80
C VAL A 127 0.37 -25.78 -0.40
N MET A 128 1.53 -25.13 -0.28
CA MET A 128 2.17 -24.89 1.01
C MET A 128 3.06 -23.65 0.94
N THR A 129 3.52 -23.19 2.11
CA THR A 129 4.51 -22.11 2.17
C THR A 129 5.90 -22.59 1.74
N LEU A 130 6.76 -21.67 1.32
CA LEU A 130 8.14 -22.01 0.95
C LEU A 130 8.91 -22.63 2.13
N ALA A 131 8.69 -22.15 3.36
CA ALA A 131 9.30 -22.73 4.55
C ALA A 131 8.86 -24.19 4.76
N GLN A 132 7.56 -24.47 4.62
CA GLN A 132 7.04 -25.84 4.69
C GLN A 132 7.60 -26.72 3.58
N LEU A 133 7.80 -26.19 2.36
CA LEU A 133 8.39 -26.95 1.26
C LEU A 133 9.80 -27.43 1.61
N THR A 134 10.63 -26.55 2.18
CA THR A 134 11.98 -26.94 2.57
C THR A 134 12.00 -28.03 3.63
N GLN A 135 11.01 -28.04 4.53
CA GLN A 135 10.89 -29.09 5.53
C GLN A 135 10.32 -30.38 4.93
N ALA A 136 9.29 -30.29 4.09
CA ALA A 136 8.64 -31.43 3.45
C ALA A 136 9.61 -32.22 2.56
N VAL A 137 10.46 -31.52 1.80
CA VAL A 137 11.52 -32.14 0.97
C VAL A 137 12.52 -32.95 1.81
N ARG A 138 12.70 -32.60 3.10
CA ARG A 138 13.65 -33.28 3.99
C ARG A 138 13.09 -34.49 4.71
N THR A 139 11.76 -34.58 4.90
CA THR A 139 11.15 -35.60 5.75
C THR A 139 10.20 -36.51 4.98
N ASP A 140 9.09 -35.97 4.47
CA ASP A 140 7.89 -36.78 4.19
C ASP A 140 7.29 -36.56 2.79
N LEU A 141 7.95 -35.81 1.91
CA LEU A 141 7.44 -35.61 0.56
C LEU A 141 7.71 -36.84 -0.32
N ILE A 142 6.67 -37.62 -0.60
CA ILE A 142 6.74 -38.77 -1.52
C ILE A 142 6.82 -38.22 -2.95
N VAL A 143 8.04 -38.01 -3.45
CA VAL A 143 8.33 -37.58 -4.82
C VAL A 143 9.33 -38.54 -5.44
N SER A 144 9.24 -38.75 -6.76
CA SER A 144 10.25 -39.54 -7.47
C SER A 144 11.65 -38.90 -7.36
N ASP A 145 12.69 -39.74 -7.26
CA ASP A 145 14.09 -39.30 -7.27
C ASP A 145 14.42 -38.42 -8.48
N THR A 146 13.77 -38.68 -9.61
CA THR A 146 13.91 -37.88 -10.85
C THR A 146 13.40 -36.45 -10.67
N THR A 147 12.30 -36.26 -9.95
CA THR A 147 11.73 -34.93 -9.71
C THR A 147 12.55 -34.19 -8.66
N LEU A 148 13.02 -34.89 -7.62
CA LEU A 148 13.91 -34.32 -6.61
C LEU A 148 15.25 -33.87 -7.22
N ALA A 149 15.84 -34.68 -8.10
CA ALA A 149 17.07 -34.33 -8.81
C ALA A 149 16.89 -33.11 -9.73
N ARG A 150 15.78 -33.02 -10.45
CA ARG A 150 15.44 -31.83 -11.27
C ARG A 150 15.29 -30.58 -10.42
N LEU A 151 14.62 -30.68 -9.26
CA LEU A 151 14.46 -29.56 -8.33
C LEU A 151 15.82 -29.08 -7.82
N ALA A 152 16.69 -29.99 -7.39
CA ALA A 152 18.05 -29.67 -6.92
C ALA A 152 18.89 -29.01 -8.02
N ALA A 153 18.83 -29.50 -9.26
CA ALA A 153 19.53 -28.92 -10.39
C ALA A 153 19.06 -27.49 -10.68
N ALA A 154 17.74 -27.26 -10.72
CA ALA A 154 17.17 -25.93 -10.95
C ALA A 154 17.56 -24.93 -9.84
N CYS A 155 17.56 -25.37 -8.57
CA CYS A 155 18.02 -24.54 -7.46
C CYS A 155 19.49 -24.15 -7.60
N THR A 156 20.37 -25.11 -7.91
CA THR A 156 21.81 -24.89 -8.05
C THR A 156 22.11 -23.92 -9.20
N GLN A 157 21.46 -24.12 -10.35
CA GLN A 157 21.61 -23.24 -11.51
C GLN A 157 21.18 -21.80 -11.18
N ARG A 158 20.04 -21.63 -10.51
CA ARG A 158 19.55 -20.29 -10.10
C ARG A 158 20.48 -19.62 -9.08
N MET A 159 21.11 -20.38 -8.19
CA MET A 159 22.11 -19.86 -7.26
C MET A 159 23.37 -19.40 -7.99
N ALA A 160 23.87 -20.19 -8.95
CA ALA A 160 25.03 -19.82 -9.76
C ALA A 160 24.78 -18.53 -10.55
N THR A 161 23.65 -18.43 -11.27
CA THR A 161 23.29 -17.23 -12.03
C THR A 161 23.20 -15.99 -11.12
N ARG A 162 22.67 -16.13 -9.90
CA ARG A 162 22.61 -15.01 -8.95
C ARG A 162 24.00 -14.60 -8.44
N ALA A 163 24.89 -15.55 -8.21
CA ALA A 163 26.26 -15.27 -7.78
C ALA A 163 27.05 -14.52 -8.87
N GLU A 164 26.91 -14.92 -10.14
CA GLU A 164 27.51 -14.24 -11.29
C GLU A 164 26.99 -12.81 -11.43
N LEU A 165 25.67 -12.60 -11.33
CA LEU A 165 25.06 -11.27 -11.36
C LEU A 165 25.52 -10.39 -10.19
N GLN A 166 25.72 -10.96 -9.01
CA GLN A 166 26.24 -10.24 -7.86
C GLN A 166 27.70 -9.84 -8.06
N ALA A 167 28.53 -10.73 -8.62
CA ALA A 167 29.91 -10.42 -8.96
C ALA A 167 30.02 -9.29 -9.99
N LEU A 168 29.16 -9.30 -11.02
CA LEU A 168 29.08 -8.21 -12.01
C LEU A 168 28.65 -6.89 -11.35
N ARG A 169 27.65 -6.89 -10.47
CA ARG A 169 27.20 -5.69 -9.73
C ARG A 169 28.24 -5.13 -8.76
N GLN A 170 29.07 -5.98 -8.17
CA GLN A 170 30.17 -5.55 -7.30
C GLN A 170 31.36 -5.01 -8.10
N ALA A 171 31.50 -5.42 -9.37
CA ALA A 171 32.52 -4.95 -10.29
C ALA A 171 32.16 -3.64 -11.00
N GLU A 172 30.90 -3.17 -10.92
CA GLU A 172 30.51 -1.82 -11.35
C GLU A 172 30.94 -0.80 -10.26
N PRO A 173 31.98 0.03 -10.49
CA PRO A 173 32.39 1.02 -9.51
C PRO A 173 31.34 2.12 -9.40
N ASN A 174 31.02 2.45 -8.15
CA ASN A 174 30.21 3.56 -7.66
C ASN A 174 30.31 4.85 -8.51
N GLN A 175 29.50 4.99 -9.58
CA GLN A 175 29.39 6.20 -10.42
C GLN A 175 28.28 7.17 -9.96
N THR A 176 27.94 7.15 -8.67
CA THR A 176 27.19 8.22 -8.01
C THR A 176 28.02 8.87 -6.89
N ALA A 177 29.28 9.18 -7.18
CA ALA A 177 30.00 10.23 -6.47
C ALA A 177 29.63 11.59 -7.07
N GLN A 178 28.77 12.33 -6.38
CA GLN A 178 28.53 13.76 -6.61
C GLN A 178 29.87 14.51 -6.70
N PRO A 179 30.06 15.45 -7.65
CA PRO A 179 31.20 16.34 -7.58
C PRO A 179 30.98 17.35 -6.44
N ALA A 180 31.85 17.27 -5.45
CA ALA A 180 31.96 18.25 -4.38
C ALA A 180 32.23 19.64 -4.98
N GLN A 181 31.47 20.61 -4.50
CA GLN A 181 31.73 22.03 -4.68
C GLN A 181 33.14 22.37 -4.16
N SER A 182 33.96 23.01 -5.00
CA SER A 182 35.02 23.89 -4.53
C SER A 182 34.93 25.19 -5.34
N GLY A 183 34.45 26.24 -4.69
CA GLY A 183 34.36 27.56 -5.29
C GLY A 183 35.74 28.17 -5.42
N HIS A 184 36.04 28.81 -6.54
CA HIS A 184 36.98 29.93 -6.63
C HIS A 184 36.31 31.04 -7.47
N GLN A 185 36.13 32.19 -6.80
CA GLN A 185 35.72 33.46 -7.37
C GLN A 185 36.74 33.98 -8.38
N GLY A 186 36.23 34.72 -9.38
CA GLY A 186 36.94 35.83 -10.00
C GLY A 186 37.25 35.66 -11.48
N ARG A 187 36.49 36.33 -12.37
CA ARG A 187 36.95 37.51 -13.12
C ARG A 187 35.86 38.00 -14.09
N LEU A 188 35.52 39.28 -13.98
CA LEU A 188 34.72 40.05 -14.94
C LEU A 188 35.32 40.01 -16.34
N GLN A 189 34.49 39.85 -17.37
CA GLN A 189 34.72 40.46 -18.68
C GLN A 189 33.41 41.03 -19.23
N LEU A 190 33.39 42.36 -19.33
CA LEU A 190 32.54 43.12 -20.24
C LEU A 190 32.97 42.82 -21.68
N GLN A 191 31.99 42.58 -22.55
CA GLN A 191 31.85 43.22 -23.85
C GLN A 191 30.39 43.15 -24.28
#